data_AF-A0A3Q9I290-F1
#
_entry.id   AF-A0A3Q9I290-F1
#
_cell.length_a   1.000
_cell.length_b   1.000
_cell.length_c   1.000
_cell.angle_alpha   90.00
_cell.angle_beta   90.00
_cell.angle_gamma   90.00
#
_symmetry.space_group_name_H-M   'P 1'
#
loop_
_entity.id
_entity.type
_entity.pdbx_description
1 polymer ?
#
loop_
_entity_poly.entity_id
_entity_poly.type
_entity_poly.pdbx_seq_one_letter_code
_entity_poly.pdbx_strand_id
1 'polypeptide(L)'
;MVLRLLIYLLVGLFVVWFFTVGLERIMTPPKDLSDIPALQKTYQKTPTIRPVTLQMAQAQEAEALRYLNRIRQSLQLNPLSGNAKLAEAARHHANYSTLNNIQAHPEQPGLAGFTGETPQLRANAAGYQSPVAEVIAYNHASPYPMVDDLMSAIYHRLGLLNMTQDQIGIGVAGNGEGQVKSALVGLLGNKALEALCEQPPTPKPGALAFTQLCPSGAPIPKRAVAQAMSAVAKTNPKLVAWPKSGASVPPVFYEESPDPLPECNVSGYPVHVQINPIFVGRIQFDADSFKLYELEDEKSRPVKAAAIFGNRKDPNRQEDAPAPNKDQWIAFFPQQRLNWNSRYQAEIQYWENHTTKTMRWNFFTEKQPGLVEIRQSQTLSIREGQTLTLYFPPKSCHNPDGIRLQRQIPPGINAQARFVDGETLQVTLKSAPFGGAFNLRYQPGDIQIRFEVDS
;
A
#
# COMPACT_ATOMS: atom_id res chain seq x y z
N MET A 1 -15.42 -52.21 -29.98
CA MET A 1 -14.34 -51.58 -30.78
C MET A 1 -14.67 -50.12 -31.13
N VAL A 2 -15.89 -49.82 -31.58
CA VAL A 2 -16.36 -48.48 -31.98
C VAL A 2 -16.27 -47.42 -30.87
N LEU A 3 -16.62 -47.76 -29.62
CA LEU A 3 -16.59 -46.82 -28.49
C LEU A 3 -15.16 -46.36 -28.13
N ARG A 4 -14.16 -47.25 -28.21
CA ARG A 4 -12.76 -46.90 -27.94
C ARG A 4 -12.20 -45.97 -29.01
N LEU A 5 -12.51 -46.23 -30.29
CA LEU A 5 -12.13 -45.35 -31.41
C LEU A 5 -12.74 -43.95 -31.27
N LEU A 6 -13.99 -43.85 -30.81
CA LEU A 6 -14.64 -42.56 -30.58
C LEU A 6 -13.95 -41.75 -29.46
N ILE A 7 -13.54 -42.42 -28.38
CA ILE A 7 -12.83 -41.77 -27.26
C ILE A 7 -11.45 -41.27 -27.70
N TYR A 8 -10.69 -42.08 -28.46
CA TYR A 8 -9.39 -41.64 -28.98
C TYR A 8 -9.53 -40.47 -29.96
N LEU A 9 -10.59 -40.45 -30.77
CA LEU A 9 -10.87 -39.33 -31.68
C LEU A 9 -11.22 -38.04 -30.90
N LEU A 10 -12.03 -38.15 -29.85
CA LEU A 10 -12.41 -37.01 -28.99
C LEU A 10 -11.22 -36.46 -28.19
N VAL A 11 -10.38 -37.34 -27.63
CA VAL A 11 -9.15 -36.92 -26.92
C VAL A 11 -8.15 -36.30 -27.90
N GLY A 12 -8.00 -36.88 -29.10
CA GLY A 12 -7.15 -36.31 -30.15
C GLY A 12 -7.61 -34.91 -30.58
N LEU A 13 -8.92 -34.73 -30.80
CA LEU A 13 -9.51 -33.44 -31.13
C LEU A 13 -9.38 -32.43 -29.97
N PHE A 14 -9.50 -32.88 -28.72
CA PHE A 14 -9.31 -32.02 -27.56
C PHE A 14 -7.85 -31.57 -27.41
N VAL A 15 -6.88 -32.45 -27.61
CA VAL A 15 -5.45 -32.10 -27.55
C VAL A 15 -5.08 -31.16 -28.70
N VAL A 16 -5.56 -31.41 -29.92
CA VAL A 16 -5.34 -30.50 -31.05
C VAL A 16 -5.97 -29.13 -30.77
N TRP A 17 -7.24 -29.07 -30.35
CA TRP A 17 -7.90 -27.82 -29.97
C TRP A 17 -7.19 -27.10 -28.81
N PHE A 18 -6.70 -27.82 -27.81
CA PHE A 18 -5.97 -27.27 -26.67
C PHE A 18 -4.66 -26.63 -27.10
N PHE A 19 -3.90 -27.25 -28.01
CA PHE A 19 -2.61 -26.71 -28.46
C PHE A 19 -2.70 -25.70 -29.61
N THR A 20 -3.78 -25.68 -30.40
CA THR A 20 -3.94 -24.72 -31.51
C THR A 20 -4.77 -23.49 -31.15
N VAL A 21 -5.67 -23.56 -30.15
CA VAL A 21 -6.59 -22.46 -29.79
C VAL A 21 -6.71 -22.26 -28.28
N GLY A 22 -6.72 -23.34 -27.49
CA GLY A 22 -6.89 -23.29 -26.04
C GLY A 22 -5.73 -22.62 -25.29
N LEU A 23 -4.48 -22.94 -25.67
CA LEU A 23 -3.27 -22.41 -25.05
C LEU A 23 -3.12 -20.91 -25.31
N GLU A 24 -3.50 -20.43 -26.50
CA GLU A 24 -3.52 -19.00 -26.80
C GLU A 24 -4.57 -18.26 -25.96
N ARG A 25 -5.78 -18.82 -25.71
CA ARG A 25 -6.76 -18.16 -24.83
C ARG A 25 -6.40 -18.18 -23.35
N ILE A 26 -5.61 -19.14 -22.89
CA ILE A 26 -5.15 -19.23 -21.49
C ILE A 26 -3.90 -18.35 -21.24
N MET A 27 -3.10 -18.10 -22.28
CA MET A 27 -1.86 -17.32 -22.19
C MET A 27 -1.90 -15.94 -22.86
N THR A 28 -2.98 -15.59 -23.57
CA THR A 28 -3.17 -14.22 -24.05
C THR A 28 -3.64 -13.36 -22.87
N PRO A 29 -2.89 -12.31 -22.50
CA PRO A 29 -3.44 -11.24 -21.67
C PRO A 29 -4.71 -10.72 -22.36
N PRO A 30 -5.72 -10.26 -21.60
CA PRO A 30 -6.92 -9.71 -22.21
C PRO A 30 -6.54 -8.68 -23.28
N LYS A 31 -6.82 -9.02 -24.55
CA LYS A 31 -6.73 -8.11 -25.71
C LYS A 31 -7.92 -7.15 -25.65
N ASP A 32 -7.98 -6.40 -24.57
CA ASP A 32 -8.69 -5.13 -24.51
C ASP A 32 -8.25 -4.41 -23.23
N LEU A 33 -7.19 -3.60 -23.33
CA LEU A 33 -6.80 -2.65 -22.28
C LEU A 33 -7.57 -1.31 -22.44
N SER A 34 -8.49 -1.22 -23.41
CA SER A 34 -9.35 -0.05 -23.66
C SER A 34 -10.71 -0.12 -22.95
N ASP A 35 -11.15 -1.31 -22.52
CA ASP A 35 -12.34 -1.47 -21.65
C ASP A 35 -12.06 -1.22 -20.17
N ILE A 36 -10.87 -0.68 -19.84
CA ILE A 36 -10.59 -0.15 -18.52
C ILE A 36 -11.32 1.20 -18.46
N PRO A 37 -12.38 1.38 -17.64
CA PRO A 37 -12.88 2.71 -17.40
C PRO A 37 -11.69 3.52 -16.88
N ALA A 38 -11.38 4.62 -17.57
CA ALA A 38 -10.52 5.66 -17.02
C ALA A 38 -10.93 5.87 -15.55
N LEU A 39 -9.98 6.16 -14.67
CA LEU A 39 -10.25 6.65 -13.31
C LEU A 39 -11.01 7.99 -13.41
N GLN A 40 -12.27 7.88 -13.77
CA GLN A 40 -13.31 8.89 -13.94
C GLN A 40 -14.63 8.17 -13.68
N LYS A 41 -14.75 7.53 -12.51
CA LYS A 41 -16.08 7.48 -11.89
C LYS A 41 -16.26 8.81 -11.18
N THR A 42 -17.04 9.66 -11.83
CA THR A 42 -17.73 10.80 -11.25
C THR A 42 -18.36 10.41 -9.91
N TYR A 43 -18.25 11.34 -8.96
CA TYR A 43 -18.75 11.32 -7.59
C TYR A 43 -19.90 10.32 -7.35
N GLN A 44 -19.58 9.14 -6.84
CA GLN A 44 -20.55 8.29 -6.14
C GLN A 44 -20.55 8.71 -4.67
N LYS A 45 -21.75 8.88 -4.10
CA LYS A 45 -22.04 9.14 -2.68
C LYS A 45 -21.01 8.44 -1.79
N THR A 46 -20.26 9.20 -0.99
CA THR A 46 -19.20 8.65 -0.11
C THR A 46 -19.80 7.55 0.79
N PRO A 47 -19.26 6.31 0.75
CA PRO A 47 -19.81 5.23 1.56
C PRO A 47 -19.44 5.46 3.04
N THR A 48 -20.45 5.53 3.90
CA THR A 48 -20.27 5.34 5.33
C THR A 48 -19.68 3.94 5.56
N ILE A 49 -18.66 3.80 6.41
CA ILE A 49 -18.16 2.47 6.81
C ILE A 49 -19.31 1.77 7.54
N ARG A 50 -19.75 0.64 7.00
CA ARG A 50 -20.86 -0.17 7.49
C ARG A 50 -20.33 -1.54 7.90
N PRO A 51 -21.09 -2.29 8.71
CA PRO A 51 -20.81 -3.70 8.93
C PRO A 51 -20.57 -4.44 7.61
N VAL A 52 -19.42 -5.11 7.52
CA VAL A 52 -19.00 -5.86 6.34
C VAL A 52 -19.43 -7.32 6.55
N THR A 53 -20.32 -7.81 5.69
CA THR A 53 -20.68 -9.24 5.68
C THR A 53 -19.53 -10.08 5.13
N LEU A 54 -19.52 -11.38 5.41
CA LEU A 54 -18.49 -12.29 4.88
C LEU A 54 -18.36 -12.22 3.34
N GLN A 55 -19.49 -12.16 2.63
CA GLN A 55 -19.50 -12.06 1.17
C GLN A 55 -18.90 -10.73 0.69
N MET A 56 -19.20 -9.62 1.38
CA MET A 56 -18.61 -8.32 1.08
C MET A 56 -17.11 -8.30 1.36
N ALA A 57 -16.68 -8.88 2.48
CA ALA A 57 -15.26 -9.00 2.82
C ALA A 57 -14.49 -9.76 1.73
N GLN A 58 -14.99 -10.93 1.32
CA GLN A 58 -14.38 -11.72 0.24
C GLN A 58 -14.30 -10.96 -1.09
N ALA A 59 -15.34 -10.18 -1.44
CA ALA A 59 -15.32 -9.33 -2.63
C ALA A 59 -14.26 -8.21 -2.52
N GLN A 60 -14.14 -7.57 -1.36
CA GLN A 60 -13.16 -6.52 -1.09
C GLN A 60 -11.73 -7.08 -1.08
N GLU A 61 -11.50 -8.27 -0.51
CA GLU A 61 -10.20 -8.96 -0.52
C GLU A 61 -9.76 -9.29 -1.95
N ALA A 62 -10.66 -9.82 -2.78
CA ALA A 62 -10.39 -10.08 -4.19
C ALA A 62 -10.13 -8.80 -4.99
N GLU A 63 -10.76 -7.69 -4.62
CA GLU A 63 -10.51 -6.38 -5.22
C GLU A 63 -9.16 -5.79 -4.80
N ALA A 64 -8.81 -5.87 -3.52
CA ALA A 64 -7.51 -5.47 -2.99
C ALA A 64 -6.37 -6.23 -3.69
N LEU A 65 -6.49 -7.56 -3.80
CA LEU A 65 -5.47 -8.39 -4.47
C LEU A 65 -5.32 -8.00 -5.94
N ARG A 66 -6.44 -7.81 -6.66
CA ARG A 66 -6.40 -7.35 -8.05
C ARG A 66 -5.74 -5.98 -8.18
N TYR A 67 -6.04 -5.06 -7.26
CA TYR A 67 -5.44 -3.73 -7.29
C TYR A 67 -3.94 -3.74 -7.01
N LEU A 68 -3.52 -4.43 -5.95
CA LEU A 68 -2.11 -4.63 -5.62
C LEU A 68 -1.34 -5.29 -6.78
N ASN A 69 -1.93 -6.31 -7.41
CA ASN A 69 -1.29 -6.96 -8.55
C ASN A 69 -1.18 -6.04 -9.78
N ARG A 70 -2.12 -5.11 -10.00
CA ARG A 70 -1.95 -4.07 -11.02
C ARG A 70 -0.78 -3.15 -10.70
N ILE A 71 -0.61 -2.74 -9.44
CA ILE A 71 0.54 -1.95 -9.00
C ILE A 71 1.83 -2.72 -9.27
N ARG A 72 1.93 -3.97 -8.83
CA ARG A 72 3.11 -4.83 -9.04
C ARG A 72 3.42 -4.99 -10.53
N GLN A 73 2.44 -5.36 -11.34
CA GLN A 73 2.63 -5.50 -12.79
C GLN A 73 3.03 -4.20 -13.48
N SER A 74 2.52 -3.05 -12.99
CA SER A 74 2.91 -1.74 -13.52
C SER A 74 4.40 -1.45 -13.34
N LEU A 75 5.04 -2.08 -12.35
CA LEU A 75 6.47 -2.06 -12.01
C LEU A 75 7.23 -3.27 -12.58
N GLN A 76 6.60 -4.08 -13.42
CA GLN A 76 7.13 -5.34 -13.97
C GLN A 76 7.42 -6.41 -12.90
N LEU A 77 6.87 -6.27 -11.69
CA LEU A 77 6.93 -7.31 -10.67
C LEU A 77 5.93 -8.43 -10.99
N ASN A 78 6.27 -9.64 -10.57
CA ASN A 78 5.35 -10.78 -10.63
C ASN A 78 4.10 -10.50 -9.78
N PRO A 79 2.89 -10.85 -10.27
CA PRO A 79 1.71 -10.81 -9.43
C PRO A 79 1.80 -11.83 -8.29
N LEU A 80 1.22 -11.50 -7.15
CA LEU A 80 1.06 -12.41 -6.01
C LEU A 80 -0.14 -13.33 -6.25
N SER A 81 0.02 -14.59 -5.85
CA SER A 81 -1.08 -15.57 -5.86
C SER A 81 -1.82 -15.57 -4.52
N GLY A 82 -3.15 -15.67 -4.54
CA GLY A 82 -3.95 -15.78 -3.32
C GLY A 82 -3.68 -17.10 -2.59
N ASN A 83 -3.56 -17.05 -1.27
CA ASN A 83 -3.43 -18.23 -0.40
C ASN A 83 -4.54 -18.24 0.67
N ALA A 84 -5.29 -19.34 0.75
CA ALA A 84 -6.45 -19.45 1.64
C ALA A 84 -6.07 -19.45 3.13
N LYS A 85 -4.98 -20.14 3.51
CA LYS A 85 -4.49 -20.18 4.90
C LYS A 85 -4.09 -18.78 5.39
N LEU A 86 -3.35 -18.06 4.55
CA LEU A 86 -2.97 -16.68 4.84
C LEU A 86 -4.20 -15.75 4.90
N ALA A 87 -5.19 -15.95 4.02
CA ALA A 87 -6.40 -15.12 4.00
C ALA A 87 -7.27 -15.34 5.26
N GLU A 88 -7.33 -16.58 5.75
CA GLU A 88 -8.00 -16.90 7.02
C GLU A 88 -7.33 -16.19 8.19
N ALA A 89 -6.02 -16.34 8.36
CA ALA A 89 -5.26 -15.65 9.41
C ALA A 89 -5.41 -14.12 9.33
N ALA A 90 -5.30 -13.55 8.12
CA ALA A 90 -5.49 -12.12 7.91
C ALA A 90 -6.90 -11.65 8.28
N ARG A 91 -7.95 -12.43 7.96
CA ARG A 91 -9.34 -12.07 8.28
C ARG A 91 -9.63 -12.17 9.77
N HIS A 92 -9.07 -13.18 10.45
CA HIS A 92 -9.14 -13.25 11.91
C HIS A 92 -8.50 -12.02 12.56
N HIS A 93 -7.33 -11.60 12.10
CA HIS A 93 -6.67 -10.42 12.63
C HIS A 93 -7.45 -9.12 12.34
N ALA A 94 -7.98 -8.95 11.12
CA ALA A 94 -8.83 -7.81 10.80
C ALA A 94 -10.08 -7.73 11.71
N ASN A 95 -10.72 -8.88 11.97
CA ASN A 95 -11.84 -8.97 12.91
C ASN A 95 -11.40 -8.62 14.33
N TYR A 96 -10.28 -9.16 14.80
CA TYR A 96 -9.71 -8.85 16.10
C TYR A 96 -9.49 -7.33 16.29
N SER A 97 -8.91 -6.64 15.31
CA SER A 97 -8.67 -5.19 15.38
C SER A 97 -9.97 -4.39 15.52
N THR A 98 -11.00 -4.75 14.74
CA THR A 98 -12.30 -4.05 14.77
C THR A 98 -13.12 -4.37 16.03
N LEU A 99 -13.05 -5.60 16.55
CA LEU A 99 -13.73 -6.01 17.77
C LEU A 99 -13.15 -5.32 19.02
N ASN A 100 -11.82 -5.15 19.06
CA ASN A 100 -11.14 -4.65 20.25
C ASN A 100 -10.77 -3.17 20.16
N ASN A 101 -11.05 -2.48 19.04
CA ASN A 101 -10.62 -1.10 18.77
C ASN A 101 -9.09 -0.90 18.88
N ILE A 102 -8.32 -1.86 18.38
CA ILE A 102 -6.85 -1.86 18.46
C ILE A 102 -6.25 -1.74 17.06
N GLN A 103 -5.32 -0.80 16.89
CA GLN A 103 -4.48 -0.67 15.70
C GLN A 103 -3.06 -1.13 16.06
N ALA A 104 -2.78 -2.42 15.90
CA ALA A 104 -1.49 -3.02 16.24
C ALA A 104 -1.25 -4.32 15.46
N HIS A 105 0.00 -4.63 15.17
CA HIS A 105 0.41 -5.94 14.64
C HIS A 105 0.24 -7.09 15.64
N PRO A 106 0.63 -6.94 16.93
CA PRO A 106 0.43 -8.02 17.89
C PRO A 106 -1.02 -8.10 18.39
N GLU A 107 -1.50 -9.32 18.60
CA GLU A 107 -2.73 -9.57 19.36
C GLU A 107 -2.43 -9.78 20.84
N GLN A 108 -3.36 -9.41 21.71
CA GLN A 108 -3.23 -9.53 23.16
C GLN A 108 -3.99 -10.77 23.65
N PRO A 109 -3.31 -11.70 24.34
CA PRO A 109 -3.98 -12.88 24.91
C PRO A 109 -5.16 -12.51 25.82
N GLY A 110 -6.27 -13.24 25.68
CA GLY A 110 -7.48 -13.06 26.48
C GLY A 110 -8.50 -12.07 25.91
N LEU A 111 -8.16 -11.32 24.85
CA LEU A 111 -9.13 -10.48 24.13
C LEU A 111 -9.97 -11.29 23.13
N ALA A 112 -11.16 -10.78 22.82
CA ALA A 112 -12.11 -11.46 21.94
C ALA A 112 -11.53 -11.59 20.52
N GLY A 113 -11.64 -12.77 19.93
CA GLY A 113 -11.09 -13.04 18.59
C GLY A 113 -9.58 -13.27 18.55
N PHE A 114 -8.90 -13.41 19.70
CA PHE A 114 -7.48 -13.76 19.75
C PHE A 114 -7.22 -15.12 19.06
N THR A 115 -6.24 -15.13 18.15
CA THR A 115 -5.79 -16.31 17.39
C THR A 115 -4.28 -16.53 17.47
N GLY A 116 -3.52 -15.51 17.85
CA GLY A 116 -2.09 -15.63 18.08
C GLY A 116 -1.41 -14.26 18.21
N GLU A 117 -0.46 -14.16 19.14
CA GLU A 117 0.19 -12.90 19.46
C GLU A 117 0.90 -12.27 18.26
N THR A 118 1.70 -13.04 17.52
CA THR A 118 2.45 -12.52 16.36
C THR A 118 1.80 -12.91 15.04
N PRO A 119 2.04 -12.17 13.93
CA PRO A 119 1.56 -12.57 12.61
C PRO A 119 1.96 -14.00 12.24
N GLN A 120 3.16 -14.42 12.65
CA GLN A 120 3.63 -15.79 12.44
C GLN A 120 2.79 -16.82 13.20
N LEU A 121 2.47 -16.57 14.47
CA LEU A 121 1.66 -17.49 15.26
C LEU A 121 0.24 -17.63 14.68
N ARG A 122 -0.33 -16.54 14.18
CA ARG A 122 -1.64 -16.55 13.50
C ARG A 122 -1.60 -17.33 12.19
N ALA A 123 -0.57 -17.12 11.38
CA ALA A 123 -0.36 -17.87 10.14
C ALA A 123 -0.20 -19.38 10.41
N ASN A 124 0.59 -19.75 11.42
CA ASN A 124 0.77 -21.13 11.85
C ASN A 124 -0.56 -21.76 12.32
N ALA A 125 -1.37 -21.02 13.09
CA ALA A 125 -2.68 -21.46 13.56
C ALA A 125 -3.66 -21.71 12.40
N ALA A 126 -3.57 -20.93 11.32
CA ALA A 126 -4.29 -21.17 10.06
C ALA A 126 -3.61 -22.23 9.15
N GLY A 127 -2.54 -22.87 9.63
CA GLY A 127 -1.84 -23.96 8.96
C GLY A 127 -0.76 -23.56 7.97
N TYR A 128 -0.39 -22.28 7.87
CA TYR A 128 0.73 -21.80 7.04
C TYR A 128 2.04 -21.84 7.84
N GLN A 129 2.99 -22.67 7.43
CA GLN A 129 4.11 -23.10 8.27
C GLN A 129 5.42 -22.35 8.03
N SER A 130 5.48 -21.48 7.03
CA SER A 130 6.68 -20.71 6.68
C SER A 130 6.60 -19.25 7.15
N PRO A 131 7.75 -18.53 7.19
CA PRO A 131 7.79 -17.13 7.57
C PRO A 131 6.85 -16.24 6.75
N VAL A 132 6.11 -15.37 7.44
CA VAL A 132 5.20 -14.38 6.82
C VAL A 132 5.63 -12.94 7.11
N ALA A 133 5.25 -12.02 6.21
CA ALA A 133 5.28 -10.58 6.46
C ALA A 133 3.85 -10.05 6.52
N GLU A 134 3.57 -9.10 7.42
CA GLU A 134 2.25 -8.52 7.58
C GLU A 134 2.22 -7.06 7.16
N VAL A 135 1.09 -6.65 6.57
CA VAL A 135 0.74 -5.25 6.33
C VAL A 135 -0.69 -5.00 6.80
N ILE A 136 -0.96 -3.87 7.46
CA ILE A 136 -2.28 -3.55 8.02
C ILE A 136 -2.69 -2.10 7.74
N ALA A 137 -3.94 -1.88 7.35
CA ALA A 137 -4.53 -0.56 7.15
C ALA A 137 -5.95 -0.51 7.70
N TYR A 138 -6.40 0.69 8.07
CA TYR A 138 -7.63 0.88 8.85
C TYR A 138 -8.56 1.94 8.26
N ASN A 139 -9.81 1.93 8.70
CA ASN A 139 -10.72 3.08 8.67
C ASN A 139 -11.07 3.66 7.29
N HIS A 140 -11.17 2.82 6.26
CA HIS A 140 -11.77 3.16 4.96
C HIS A 140 -12.92 2.24 4.59
N ALA A 141 -13.87 2.76 3.80
CA ALA A 141 -15.03 1.98 3.37
C ALA A 141 -14.76 1.05 2.18
N SER A 142 -13.62 1.19 1.51
CA SER A 142 -13.23 0.39 0.35
C SER A 142 -11.75 0.01 0.42
N PRO A 143 -11.34 -1.09 -0.24
CA PRO A 143 -9.97 -1.60 -0.16
C PRO A 143 -8.92 -0.74 -0.89
N TYR A 144 -9.32 0.05 -1.90
CA TYR A 144 -8.39 0.89 -2.67
C TYR A 144 -7.59 1.87 -1.81
N PRO A 145 -8.23 2.79 -1.06
CA PRO A 145 -7.50 3.73 -0.21
C PRO A 145 -6.70 3.01 0.89
N MET A 146 -7.13 1.84 1.37
CA MET A 146 -6.32 1.06 2.31
C MET A 146 -5.02 0.56 1.67
N VAL A 147 -5.08 0.08 0.42
CA VAL A 147 -3.86 -0.30 -0.33
C VAL A 147 -3.00 0.93 -0.61
N ASP A 148 -3.60 2.08 -0.92
CA ASP A 148 -2.86 3.33 -1.14
C ASP A 148 -2.15 3.81 0.13
N ASP A 149 -2.78 3.69 1.30
CA ASP A 149 -2.18 3.99 2.60
C ASP A 149 -0.98 3.08 2.86
N LEU A 150 -1.13 1.76 2.66
CA LEU A 150 -0.02 0.81 2.78
C LEU A 150 1.11 1.13 1.79
N MET A 151 0.76 1.56 0.58
CA MET A 151 1.74 1.97 -0.42
C MET A 151 2.33 3.33 -0.12
N SER A 152 1.75 4.16 0.74
CA SER A 152 2.37 5.41 1.22
C SER A 152 3.45 5.15 2.27
N ALA A 153 3.25 4.11 3.09
CA ALA A 153 4.10 3.75 4.21
C ALA A 153 5.31 2.90 3.78
N ILE A 154 6.53 3.23 4.24
CA ILE A 154 7.76 2.71 3.65
C ILE A 154 7.94 1.21 3.94
N TYR A 155 7.71 0.76 5.17
CA TYR A 155 7.93 -0.63 5.56
C TYR A 155 6.86 -1.54 4.96
N HIS A 156 5.60 -1.11 4.99
CA HIS A 156 4.49 -1.79 4.32
C HIS A 156 4.74 -1.90 2.81
N ARG A 157 5.16 -0.81 2.15
CA ARG A 157 5.49 -0.80 0.71
C ARG A 157 6.61 -1.77 0.37
N LEU A 158 7.68 -1.82 1.16
CA LEU A 158 8.78 -2.78 0.97
C LEU A 158 8.28 -4.23 1.06
N GLY A 159 7.33 -4.52 1.96
CA GLY A 159 6.62 -5.79 2.02
C GLY A 159 5.80 -6.07 0.75
N LEU A 160 4.92 -5.14 0.37
CA LEU A 160 4.02 -5.27 -0.77
C LEU A 160 4.72 -5.40 -2.12
N LEU A 161 5.90 -4.79 -2.27
CA LEU A 161 6.73 -4.83 -3.48
C LEU A 161 7.88 -5.84 -3.39
N ASN A 162 7.88 -6.71 -2.37
CA ASN A 162 8.94 -7.67 -2.16
C ASN A 162 9.11 -8.60 -3.38
N MET A 163 10.37 -8.84 -3.76
CA MET A 163 10.76 -9.63 -4.94
C MET A 163 11.04 -11.11 -4.62
N THR A 164 10.81 -11.53 -3.38
CA THR A 164 10.98 -12.92 -2.91
C THR A 164 9.68 -13.57 -2.45
N GLN A 165 8.61 -12.80 -2.27
CA GLN A 165 7.28 -13.31 -1.94
C GLN A 165 6.45 -13.48 -3.21
N ASP A 166 5.69 -14.57 -3.30
CA ASP A 166 4.83 -14.92 -4.45
C ASP A 166 3.40 -15.34 -4.05
N GLN A 167 3.10 -15.29 -2.74
CA GLN A 167 1.78 -15.54 -2.18
C GLN A 167 1.34 -14.40 -1.27
N ILE A 168 0.03 -14.20 -1.18
CA ILE A 168 -0.59 -13.32 -0.20
C ILE A 168 -1.97 -13.84 0.21
N GLY A 169 -2.31 -13.66 1.48
CA GLY A 169 -3.69 -13.70 1.97
C GLY A 169 -4.13 -12.30 2.37
N ILE A 170 -5.32 -11.88 1.94
CA ILE A 170 -5.91 -10.60 2.34
C ILE A 170 -7.16 -10.90 3.16
N GLY A 171 -7.30 -10.23 4.29
CA GLY A 171 -8.46 -10.27 5.16
C GLY A 171 -9.05 -8.87 5.31
N VAL A 172 -10.38 -8.76 5.20
CA VAL A 172 -11.09 -7.49 5.44
C VAL A 172 -12.17 -7.70 6.49
N ALA A 173 -12.28 -6.73 7.41
CA ALA A 173 -13.32 -6.67 8.42
C ALA A 173 -13.82 -5.24 8.60
N GLY A 174 -15.05 -5.09 9.07
CA GLY A 174 -15.58 -3.79 9.48
C GLY A 174 -16.91 -3.93 10.19
N ASN A 175 -17.08 -3.17 11.27
CA ASN A 175 -18.34 -3.05 12.02
C ASN A 175 -18.94 -1.65 11.89
N GLY A 176 -18.20 -0.66 11.37
CA GLY A 176 -18.65 0.73 11.26
C GLY A 176 -18.69 1.48 12.60
N GLU A 177 -18.24 0.87 13.68
CA GLU A 177 -18.34 1.36 15.05
C GLU A 177 -16.95 1.59 15.68
N GLY A 178 -16.90 2.36 16.76
CA GLY A 178 -15.67 2.60 17.51
C GLY A 178 -14.59 3.40 16.78
N GLN A 179 -13.36 3.28 17.25
CA GLN A 179 -12.16 3.94 16.69
C GLN A 179 -11.58 3.17 15.51
N VAL A 180 -11.77 1.84 15.47
CA VAL A 180 -11.34 0.96 14.37
C VAL A 180 -12.57 0.40 13.68
N LYS A 181 -13.10 1.16 12.73
CA LYS A 181 -14.37 0.87 12.04
C LYS A 181 -14.25 -0.22 10.98
N SER A 182 -13.04 -0.38 10.45
CA SER A 182 -12.69 -1.35 9.42
C SER A 182 -11.19 -1.58 9.40
N ALA A 183 -10.77 -2.77 8.96
CA ALA A 183 -9.38 -3.16 8.80
C ALA A 183 -9.19 -3.97 7.51
N LEU A 184 -8.04 -3.79 6.86
CA LEU A 184 -7.50 -4.67 5.83
C LEU A 184 -6.13 -5.15 6.29
N VAL A 185 -5.96 -6.46 6.32
CA VAL A 185 -4.71 -7.13 6.69
C VAL A 185 -4.23 -7.93 5.49
N GLY A 186 -2.94 -7.85 5.19
CA GLY A 186 -2.27 -8.67 4.18
C GLY A 186 -1.13 -9.48 4.80
N LEU A 187 -1.14 -10.79 4.62
CA LEU A 187 -0.03 -11.66 4.99
C LEU A 187 0.65 -12.18 3.73
N LEU A 188 1.93 -11.84 3.54
CA LEU A 188 2.73 -12.27 2.39
C LEU A 188 3.59 -13.49 2.74
N GLY A 189 3.75 -14.38 1.76
CA GLY A 189 4.52 -15.61 1.91
C GLY A 189 5.16 -16.10 0.61
N ASN A 190 5.99 -17.14 0.74
CA ASN A 190 6.74 -17.75 -0.37
C ASN A 190 6.33 -19.21 -0.52
N LYS A 191 5.76 -19.56 -1.66
CA LYS A 191 5.21 -20.89 -1.96
C LYS A 191 6.25 -22.00 -1.86
N ALA A 192 7.46 -21.76 -2.36
CA ALA A 192 8.52 -22.75 -2.32
C ALA A 192 9.06 -22.95 -0.89
N LEU A 193 9.07 -21.88 -0.08
CA LEU A 193 9.44 -21.93 1.33
C LEU A 193 8.39 -22.65 2.17
N GLU A 194 7.11 -22.41 1.89
CA GLU A 194 6.00 -23.15 2.51
C GLU A 194 6.13 -24.65 2.23
N ALA A 195 6.40 -25.05 0.98
CA ALA A 195 6.63 -26.44 0.64
C ALA A 195 7.81 -27.08 1.39
N LEU A 196 8.88 -26.31 1.67
CA LEU A 196 9.99 -26.78 2.50
C LEU A 196 9.59 -26.99 3.97
N CYS A 197 8.69 -26.15 4.50
CA CYS A 197 8.19 -26.30 5.86
C CYS A 197 7.15 -27.43 5.99
N GLU A 198 6.32 -27.65 4.97
CA GLU A 198 5.36 -28.77 4.92
C GLU A 198 6.06 -30.12 4.73
N GLN A 199 7.13 -30.15 3.93
CA GLN A 199 7.90 -31.36 3.63
C GLN A 199 9.42 -31.09 3.76
N PRO A 200 9.95 -31.05 5.00
CA PRO A 200 11.36 -30.81 5.25
C PRO A 200 12.24 -31.84 4.53
N PRO A 201 13.23 -31.41 3.74
CA PRO A 201 14.15 -32.34 3.09
C PRO A 201 15.04 -33.03 4.14
N THR A 202 15.46 -34.26 3.86
CA THR A 202 16.40 -34.97 4.74
C THR A 202 17.70 -34.18 4.88
N PRO A 203 18.12 -33.81 6.10
CA PRO A 203 19.33 -33.05 6.30
C PRO A 203 20.56 -33.88 5.88
N LYS A 204 21.44 -33.27 5.08
CA LYS A 204 22.74 -33.87 4.75
C LYS A 204 23.74 -33.57 5.87
N PRO A 205 24.56 -34.55 6.31
CA PRO A 205 25.61 -34.30 7.30
C PRO A 205 26.50 -33.12 6.88
N GLY A 206 26.75 -32.20 7.83
CA GLY A 206 27.59 -31.01 7.61
C GLY A 206 26.94 -29.83 6.87
N ALA A 207 25.69 -29.95 6.41
CA ALA A 207 24.99 -28.83 5.78
C ALA A 207 24.50 -27.81 6.82
N LEU A 208 24.77 -26.52 6.57
CA LEU A 208 24.18 -25.44 7.38
C LEU A 208 22.66 -25.42 7.18
N ALA A 209 21.91 -25.36 8.27
CA ALA A 209 20.45 -25.35 8.29
C ALA A 209 19.89 -24.29 9.25
N PHE A 210 18.65 -23.91 9.04
CA PHE A 210 17.83 -23.16 10.01
C PHE A 210 16.96 -24.15 10.78
N THR A 211 16.97 -24.08 12.10
CA THR A 211 16.18 -24.95 12.99
C THR A 211 14.91 -24.28 13.52
N GLN A 212 14.80 -22.96 13.42
CA GLN A 212 13.65 -22.17 13.89
C GLN A 212 12.88 -21.51 12.74
N LEU A 213 13.05 -22.00 11.52
CA LEU A 213 12.39 -21.43 10.34
C LEU A 213 10.92 -21.83 10.26
N CYS A 214 10.62 -23.07 10.64
CA CYS A 214 9.29 -23.66 10.57
C CYS A 214 8.87 -24.12 11.98
N PRO A 215 7.57 -24.15 12.32
CA PRO A 215 7.06 -24.57 13.64
C PRO A 215 7.47 -25.98 14.06
N SER A 216 7.69 -26.89 13.10
CA SER A 216 8.12 -28.26 13.36
C SER A 216 9.51 -28.37 13.99
N GLY A 217 10.32 -27.30 13.96
CA GLY A 217 11.72 -27.32 14.40
C GLY A 217 12.64 -28.13 13.49
N ALA A 218 12.12 -28.69 12.38
CA ALA A 218 12.90 -29.50 11.46
C ALA A 218 13.99 -28.65 10.80
N PRO A 219 15.23 -29.16 10.68
CA PRO A 219 16.33 -28.41 10.09
C PRO A 219 16.12 -28.23 8.58
N ILE A 220 15.95 -26.98 8.14
CA ILE A 220 15.83 -26.63 6.73
C ILE A 220 17.18 -26.14 6.20
N PRO A 221 17.80 -26.80 5.19
CA PRO A 221 19.09 -26.38 4.66
C PRO A 221 19.09 -24.93 4.17
N LYS A 222 20.09 -24.12 4.58
CA LYS A 222 20.20 -22.70 4.17
C LYS A 222 20.20 -22.52 2.65
N ARG A 223 20.80 -23.47 1.93
CA ARG A 223 20.81 -23.49 0.46
C ARG A 223 19.41 -23.67 -0.14
N ALA A 224 18.57 -24.49 0.46
CA ALA A 224 17.20 -24.71 0.00
C ALA A 224 16.36 -23.43 0.18
N VAL A 225 16.49 -22.76 1.34
CA VAL A 225 15.85 -21.45 1.58
C VAL A 225 16.32 -20.41 0.56
N ALA A 226 17.63 -20.30 0.33
CA ALA A 226 18.17 -19.38 -0.67
C ALA A 226 17.64 -19.67 -2.08
N GLN A 227 17.47 -20.95 -2.44
CA GLN A 227 16.89 -21.36 -3.72
C GLN A 227 15.41 -20.98 -3.83
N ALA A 228 14.61 -21.20 -2.78
CA ALA A 228 13.19 -20.82 -2.74
C ALA A 228 13.00 -19.30 -2.92
N MET A 229 13.77 -18.49 -2.20
CA MET A 229 13.74 -17.02 -2.34
C MET A 229 14.23 -16.58 -3.73
N SER A 230 15.31 -17.19 -4.22
CA SER A 230 15.89 -16.84 -5.53
C SER A 230 15.00 -17.25 -6.71
N ALA A 231 14.17 -18.28 -6.57
CA ALA A 231 13.26 -18.73 -7.63
C ALA A 231 12.27 -17.63 -8.02
N VAL A 232 11.72 -16.92 -7.03
CA VAL A 232 10.84 -15.77 -7.24
C VAL A 232 11.63 -14.54 -7.67
N ALA A 233 12.79 -14.31 -7.06
CA ALA A 233 13.59 -13.12 -7.34
C ALA A 233 14.13 -13.07 -8.78
N LYS A 234 14.49 -14.21 -9.38
CA LYS A 234 15.05 -14.29 -10.74
C LYS A 234 14.11 -13.81 -11.83
N THR A 235 12.80 -13.88 -11.61
CA THR A 235 11.79 -13.48 -12.59
C THR A 235 11.28 -12.05 -12.34
N ASN A 236 11.75 -11.39 -11.29
CA ASN A 236 11.47 -9.98 -11.00
C ASN A 236 12.59 -9.06 -11.57
N PRO A 237 12.30 -7.76 -11.81
CA PRO A 237 13.27 -6.77 -12.26
C PRO A 237 14.43 -6.59 -11.27
N LYS A 238 15.55 -6.04 -11.74
CA LYS A 238 16.75 -5.77 -10.91
C LYS A 238 16.52 -4.69 -9.86
N LEU A 239 15.77 -3.67 -10.24
CA LEU A 239 15.50 -2.46 -9.47
C LEU A 239 14.02 -2.13 -9.62
N VAL A 240 13.42 -1.67 -8.52
CA VAL A 240 12.07 -1.12 -8.52
C VAL A 240 12.12 0.25 -7.89
N ALA A 241 11.58 1.25 -8.58
CA ALA A 241 11.43 2.61 -8.07
C ALA A 241 9.94 2.90 -7.85
N TRP A 242 9.64 3.61 -6.77
CA TRP A 242 8.29 4.08 -6.46
C TRP A 242 8.32 5.55 -5.98
N PRO A 243 7.35 6.39 -6.36
CA PRO A 243 6.21 6.09 -7.24
C PRO A 243 6.62 5.64 -8.63
N LYS A 244 5.78 4.84 -9.30
CA LYS A 244 6.04 4.49 -10.70
C LYS A 244 6.13 5.76 -11.55
N SER A 245 6.98 5.77 -12.57
CA SER A 245 7.00 6.84 -13.57
C SER A 245 5.60 7.11 -14.15
N GLY A 246 5.11 8.34 -14.03
CA GLY A 246 3.79 8.79 -14.46
C GLY A 246 2.64 8.50 -13.47
N ALA A 247 2.91 7.90 -12.31
CA ALA A 247 1.87 7.65 -11.31
C ALA A 247 1.40 8.95 -10.65
N SER A 248 0.15 8.95 -10.20
CA SER A 248 -0.39 9.95 -9.30
C SER A 248 -0.45 9.37 -7.89
N VAL A 249 0.04 10.10 -6.89
CA VAL A 249 0.08 9.68 -5.48
C VAL A 249 -0.46 10.79 -4.57
N PRO A 250 -0.88 10.47 -3.34
CA PRO A 250 -1.12 11.47 -2.32
C PRO A 250 0.14 12.34 -2.09
N PRO A 251 0.00 13.59 -1.63
CA PRO A 251 1.14 14.47 -1.38
C PRO A 251 1.89 14.16 -0.06
N VAL A 252 1.34 13.28 0.77
CA VAL A 252 1.69 13.16 2.19
C VAL A 252 1.94 11.71 2.57
N PHE A 253 2.75 11.54 3.62
CA PHE A 253 2.88 10.32 4.39
C PHE A 253 2.55 10.63 5.85
N TYR A 254 1.76 9.74 6.45
CA TYR A 254 1.37 9.75 7.86
C TYR A 254 2.12 8.67 8.62
N GLU A 255 1.79 8.49 9.89
CA GLU A 255 2.44 7.54 10.79
C GLU A 255 2.46 6.10 10.25
N GLU A 256 3.54 5.39 10.56
CA GLU A 256 3.73 3.96 10.34
C GLU A 256 4.22 3.34 11.66
N SER A 257 3.95 2.05 11.87
CA SER A 257 4.50 1.31 13.01
C SER A 257 5.31 0.12 12.48
N PRO A 258 6.64 0.08 12.71
CA PRO A 258 7.44 1.05 13.45
C PRO A 258 7.64 2.38 12.67
N ASP A 259 7.92 3.49 13.36
CA ASP A 259 7.93 4.82 12.78
C ASP A 259 9.28 5.15 12.09
N PRO A 260 9.32 5.36 10.76
CA PRO A 260 10.55 5.71 10.05
C PRO A 260 11.05 7.14 10.33
N LEU A 261 10.21 8.02 10.90
CA LEU A 261 10.50 9.43 11.16
C LEU A 261 10.12 9.83 12.61
N PRO A 262 10.79 9.30 13.64
CA PRO A 262 10.40 9.49 15.04
C PRO A 262 10.38 10.97 15.51
N GLU A 263 11.09 11.86 14.80
CA GLU A 263 11.16 13.30 15.11
C GLU A 263 10.08 14.14 14.38
N CYS A 264 9.33 13.56 13.44
CA CYS A 264 8.30 14.24 12.65
C CYS A 264 7.19 13.26 12.24
N ASN A 265 5.97 13.41 12.74
CA ASN A 265 4.84 12.52 12.41
C ASN A 265 4.10 12.86 11.11
N VAL A 266 4.52 13.89 10.36
CA VAL A 266 4.02 14.19 9.01
C VAL A 266 5.19 14.52 8.08
N SER A 267 5.26 13.84 6.94
CA SER A 267 6.21 14.13 5.86
C SER A 267 5.51 14.19 4.51
N GLY A 268 6.20 14.70 3.49
CA GLY A 268 5.72 14.48 2.12
C GLY A 268 5.80 13.01 1.74
N TYR A 269 5.09 12.64 0.67
CA TYR A 269 5.04 11.25 0.20
C TYR A 269 6.46 10.72 -0.10
N PRO A 270 6.90 9.63 0.54
CA PRO A 270 8.26 9.14 0.40
C PRO A 270 8.48 8.48 -0.94
N VAL A 271 9.66 8.72 -1.50
CA VAL A 271 10.11 8.15 -2.77
C VAL A 271 11.18 7.10 -2.45
N HIS A 272 11.15 5.93 -3.06
CA HIS A 272 12.14 4.89 -2.75
C HIS A 272 12.58 4.11 -4.00
N VAL A 273 13.75 3.48 -3.87
CA VAL A 273 14.26 2.49 -4.80
C VAL A 273 14.70 1.26 -4.02
N GLN A 274 14.34 0.07 -4.51
CA GLN A 274 14.74 -1.21 -3.95
C GLN A 274 15.50 -2.07 -4.97
N ILE A 275 16.52 -2.78 -4.49
CA ILE A 275 17.36 -3.72 -5.22
C ILE A 275 16.79 -5.12 -5.04
N ASN A 276 16.67 -5.83 -6.14
CA ASN A 276 16.35 -7.25 -6.11
C ASN A 276 17.45 -8.03 -5.37
N PRO A 277 17.10 -8.83 -4.34
CA PRO A 277 18.07 -9.48 -3.46
C PRO A 277 19.19 -10.27 -4.16
N ILE A 278 18.94 -10.84 -5.35
CA ILE A 278 19.98 -11.59 -6.10
C ILE A 278 21.05 -10.69 -6.74
N PHE A 279 20.80 -9.37 -6.81
CA PHE A 279 21.72 -8.36 -7.31
C PHE A 279 22.40 -7.55 -6.20
N VAL A 280 22.02 -7.79 -4.93
CA VAL A 280 22.73 -7.23 -3.78
C VAL A 280 24.18 -7.70 -3.84
N GLY A 281 25.11 -6.75 -3.75
CA GLY A 281 26.52 -7.02 -3.99
C GLY A 281 27.05 -6.47 -5.32
N ARG A 282 26.21 -6.49 -6.37
CA ARG A 282 26.54 -6.00 -7.71
C ARG A 282 26.05 -4.59 -7.96
N ILE A 283 24.92 -4.25 -7.33
CA ILE A 283 24.34 -2.91 -7.36
C ILE A 283 24.56 -2.27 -5.99
N GLN A 284 24.92 -0.99 -6.00
CA GLN A 284 25.05 -0.17 -4.79
C GLN A 284 24.57 1.25 -5.08
N PHE A 285 23.73 1.78 -4.20
CA PHE A 285 23.27 3.16 -4.30
C PHE A 285 24.37 4.16 -3.91
N ASP A 286 24.40 5.29 -4.61
CA ASP A 286 25.06 6.50 -4.13
C ASP A 286 24.01 7.34 -3.39
N ALA A 287 23.99 7.23 -2.06
CA ALA A 287 22.95 7.85 -1.24
C ALA A 287 22.95 9.38 -1.33
N ASP A 288 24.12 10.01 -1.49
CA ASP A 288 24.27 11.46 -1.54
C ASP A 288 23.75 12.05 -2.87
N SER A 289 23.56 11.19 -3.87
CA SER A 289 23.00 11.55 -5.16
C SER A 289 21.47 11.55 -5.21
N PHE A 290 20.78 11.05 -4.17
CA PHE A 290 19.32 10.93 -4.20
C PHE A 290 18.66 12.30 -3.99
N LYS A 291 17.99 12.80 -5.04
CA LYS A 291 17.34 14.11 -5.06
C LYS A 291 15.91 14.02 -5.56
N LEU A 292 15.09 14.97 -5.11
CA LEU A 292 13.71 15.15 -5.55
C LEU A 292 13.51 16.61 -5.95
N TYR A 293 12.81 16.83 -7.05
CA TYR A 293 12.54 18.16 -7.60
C TYR A 293 11.06 18.32 -7.90
N GLU A 294 10.48 19.47 -7.54
CA GLU A 294 9.22 19.92 -8.11
C GLU A 294 9.49 20.59 -9.46
N LEU A 295 8.66 20.31 -10.46
CA LEU A 295 8.77 20.86 -11.81
C LEU A 295 7.63 21.86 -12.05
N GLU A 296 7.97 23.11 -12.35
CA GLU A 296 7.00 24.19 -12.65
C GLU A 296 7.53 25.04 -13.81
N ASP A 297 6.76 25.14 -14.92
CA ASP A 297 7.03 26.03 -16.07
C ASP A 297 8.52 26.13 -16.47
N GLU A 298 9.12 24.95 -16.74
CA GLU A 298 10.53 24.74 -17.12
C GLU A 298 11.59 24.93 -16.02
N LYS A 299 11.20 25.29 -14.80
CA LYS A 299 12.10 25.35 -13.64
C LYS A 299 11.99 24.08 -12.80
N SER A 300 13.12 23.67 -12.22
CA SER A 300 13.16 22.63 -11.19
C SER A 300 13.48 23.27 -9.85
N ARG A 301 12.65 22.99 -8.83
CA ARG A 301 12.85 23.43 -7.46
C ARG A 301 13.24 22.22 -6.60
N PRO A 302 14.39 22.22 -5.93
CA PRO A 302 14.78 21.10 -5.09
C PRO A 302 13.83 20.98 -3.89
N VAL A 303 13.34 19.76 -3.64
CA VAL A 303 12.59 19.41 -2.44
C VAL A 303 13.59 19.07 -1.35
N LYS A 304 13.42 19.65 -0.16
CA LYS A 304 14.28 19.36 0.98
C LYS A 304 13.89 18.04 1.63
N ALA A 305 14.87 17.18 1.93
CA ALA A 305 14.65 15.96 2.68
C ALA A 305 14.58 16.24 4.19
N ALA A 306 13.66 15.57 4.89
CA ALA A 306 13.78 15.34 6.33
C ALA A 306 14.83 14.26 6.61
N ALA A 307 14.78 13.16 5.85
CA ALA A 307 15.72 12.05 5.97
C ALA A 307 15.93 11.35 4.63
N ILE A 308 17.13 10.77 4.47
CA ILE A 308 17.46 9.86 3.38
C ILE A 308 18.21 8.69 3.99
N PHE A 309 17.63 7.49 3.92
CA PHE A 309 18.28 6.30 4.47
C PHE A 309 17.85 5.04 3.75
N GLY A 310 18.68 4.00 3.90
CA GLY A 310 18.39 2.63 3.52
C GLY A 310 18.45 1.71 4.74
N ASN A 311 18.29 0.41 4.54
CA ASN A 311 18.30 -0.61 5.59
C ASN A 311 19.51 -0.58 6.54
N ARG A 312 20.68 -0.05 6.13
CA ARG A 312 21.83 0.06 7.05
C ARG A 312 21.69 1.15 8.10
N LYS A 313 20.98 2.24 7.75
CA LYS A 313 20.75 3.42 8.60
C LYS A 313 19.29 3.53 9.02
N ASP A 314 18.57 2.42 8.95
CA ASP A 314 17.16 2.33 9.33
C ASP A 314 17.03 2.56 10.85
N PRO A 315 16.25 3.57 11.30
CA PRO A 315 16.08 3.86 12.72
C PRO A 315 15.40 2.71 13.48
N ASN A 316 14.68 1.84 12.79
CA ASN A 316 13.97 0.70 13.39
C ASN A 316 14.72 -0.62 13.24
N ARG A 317 16.01 -0.57 12.86
CA ARG A 317 16.83 -1.76 12.76
C ARG A 317 17.04 -2.37 14.15
N GLN A 318 16.77 -3.67 14.29
CA GLN A 318 17.17 -4.41 15.48
C GLN A 318 18.70 -4.40 15.61
N GLU A 319 19.21 -3.97 16.77
CA GLU A 319 20.65 -3.85 17.02
C GLU A 319 21.38 -5.21 16.89
N ASP A 320 20.74 -6.27 17.40
CA ASP A 320 21.26 -7.64 17.43
C ASP A 320 21.14 -8.38 16.09
N ALA A 321 20.40 -7.84 15.11
CA ALA A 321 20.32 -8.43 13.79
C ALA A 321 21.61 -8.15 13.01
N PRO A 322 22.19 -9.14 12.30
CA PRO A 322 23.37 -8.93 11.49
C PRO A 322 23.16 -7.76 10.52
N ALA A 323 23.97 -6.71 10.68
CA ALA A 323 23.88 -5.54 9.83
C ALA A 323 24.07 -5.97 8.37
N PRO A 324 23.15 -5.63 7.46
CA PRO A 324 23.37 -5.90 6.06
C PRO A 324 24.59 -5.10 5.59
N ASN A 325 25.57 -5.75 4.96
CA ASN A 325 26.78 -5.06 4.51
C ASN A 325 26.52 -4.03 3.39
N LYS A 326 25.34 -4.09 2.75
CA LYS A 326 24.93 -3.25 1.64
C LYS A 326 23.45 -2.85 1.75
N ASP A 327 23.14 -1.67 1.27
CA ASP A 327 21.75 -1.22 1.18
C ASP A 327 21.01 -2.01 0.10
N GLN A 328 19.86 -2.59 0.45
CA GLN A 328 18.92 -3.28 -0.41
C GLN A 328 17.77 -2.37 -0.83
N TRP A 329 17.58 -1.26 -0.13
CA TRP A 329 16.65 -0.20 -0.51
C TRP A 329 17.18 1.14 0.00
N ILE A 330 16.67 2.23 -0.57
CA ILE A 330 16.91 3.60 -0.13
C ILE A 330 15.63 4.41 -0.34
N ALA A 331 15.30 5.25 0.65
CA ALA A 331 14.13 6.12 0.62
C ALA A 331 14.53 7.58 0.87
N PHE A 332 13.82 8.48 0.20
CA PHE A 332 13.85 9.93 0.37
C PHE A 332 12.53 10.35 1.01
N PHE A 333 12.61 10.96 2.19
CA PHE A 333 11.46 11.50 2.91
C PHE A 333 11.46 13.02 2.78
N PRO A 334 10.52 13.62 2.02
CA PRO A 334 10.39 15.06 1.94
C PRO A 334 10.10 15.69 3.31
N GLN A 335 10.78 16.79 3.64
CA GLN A 335 10.59 17.48 4.93
C GLN A 335 9.18 18.05 5.11
N GLN A 336 8.54 18.41 4.01
CA GLN A 336 7.20 18.97 3.99
C GLN A 336 6.33 18.14 3.06
N ARG A 337 5.03 18.18 3.31
CA ARG A 337 4.01 17.72 2.38
C ARG A 337 4.29 18.27 0.97
N LEU A 338 4.15 17.42 -0.03
CA LEU A 338 4.30 17.83 -1.42
C LEU A 338 3.10 18.70 -1.85
N ASN A 339 3.29 19.61 -2.79
CA ASN A 339 2.20 20.41 -3.33
C ASN A 339 1.23 19.50 -4.08
N TRP A 340 -0.07 19.79 -4.00
CA TRP A 340 -1.11 19.10 -4.75
C TRP A 340 -1.05 19.45 -6.24
N ASN A 341 -1.51 18.53 -7.11
CA ASN A 341 -1.55 18.72 -8.56
C ASN A 341 -0.20 19.18 -9.16
N SER A 342 0.90 18.76 -8.56
CA SER A 342 2.26 19.11 -8.96
C SER A 342 2.95 17.92 -9.60
N ARG A 343 3.91 18.21 -10.49
CA ARG A 343 4.79 17.21 -11.09
C ARG A 343 6.13 17.20 -10.36
N TYR A 344 6.60 16.01 -10.04
CA TYR A 344 7.88 15.80 -9.38
C TYR A 344 8.80 14.91 -10.22
N GLN A 345 10.11 15.14 -10.11
CA GLN A 345 11.16 14.28 -10.65
C GLN A 345 12.07 13.80 -9.52
N ALA A 346 12.19 12.48 -9.39
CA ALA A 346 13.20 11.87 -8.55
C ALA A 346 14.40 11.45 -9.38
N GLU A 347 15.59 11.57 -8.81
CA GLU A 347 16.82 11.05 -9.39
C GLU A 347 17.76 10.45 -8.35
N ILE A 348 18.44 9.37 -8.73
CA ILE A 348 19.48 8.73 -7.91
C ILE A 348 20.51 8.06 -8.81
N GLN A 349 21.77 8.12 -8.41
CA GLN A 349 22.85 7.36 -9.01
C GLN A 349 23.07 6.03 -8.29
N TYR A 350 23.46 5.02 -9.05
CA TYR A 350 23.85 3.73 -8.52
C TYR A 350 25.00 3.16 -9.33
N TRP A 351 25.84 2.39 -8.67
CA TRP A 351 26.96 1.70 -9.26
C TRP A 351 26.56 0.27 -9.62
N GLU A 352 26.76 -0.13 -10.87
CA GLU A 352 26.58 -1.50 -11.36
C GLU A 352 27.77 -1.86 -12.24
N ASN A 353 28.52 -2.91 -11.89
CA ASN A 353 29.66 -3.42 -12.67
C ASN A 353 30.69 -2.33 -13.05
N HIS A 354 31.23 -1.60 -12.07
CA HIS A 354 32.23 -0.54 -12.29
C HIS A 354 31.71 0.69 -13.05
N THR A 355 30.42 0.76 -13.36
CA THR A 355 29.81 1.89 -14.07
C THR A 355 28.77 2.58 -13.20
N THR A 356 28.87 3.90 -13.09
CA THR A 356 27.83 4.72 -12.47
C THR A 356 26.69 4.94 -13.46
N LYS A 357 25.48 4.63 -13.03
CA LYS A 357 24.23 4.82 -13.78
C LYS A 357 23.33 5.78 -13.03
N THR A 358 22.52 6.54 -13.75
CA THR A 358 21.52 7.44 -13.16
C THR A 358 20.12 6.91 -13.47
N MET A 359 19.30 6.81 -12.44
CA MET A 359 17.87 6.57 -12.55
C MET A 359 17.13 7.89 -12.39
N ARG A 360 16.20 8.19 -13.32
CA ARG A 360 15.33 9.37 -13.27
C ARG A 360 13.91 8.96 -13.60
N TRP A 361 12.95 9.42 -12.81
CA TRP A 361 11.53 9.18 -13.08
C TRP A 361 10.67 10.31 -12.55
N ASN A 362 9.49 10.46 -13.14
CA ASN A 362 8.55 11.52 -12.79
C ASN A 362 7.31 10.94 -12.15
N PHE A 363 6.69 11.66 -11.24
CA PHE A 363 5.37 11.32 -10.71
C PHE A 363 4.57 12.60 -10.45
N PHE A 364 3.30 12.44 -10.13
CA PHE A 364 2.39 13.53 -9.89
C PHE A 364 1.76 13.38 -8.51
N THR A 365 1.40 14.50 -7.90
CA THR A 365 0.45 14.48 -6.79
C THR A 365 -0.97 14.61 -7.32
N GLU A 366 -1.94 14.03 -6.61
CA GLU A 366 -3.33 14.02 -7.04
C GLU A 366 -3.91 15.42 -7.24
N LYS A 367 -4.86 15.53 -8.17
CA LYS A 367 -5.62 16.75 -8.39
C LYS A 367 -6.88 16.76 -7.53
N GLN A 368 -7.02 17.78 -6.69
CA GLN A 368 -8.20 17.98 -5.87
C GLN A 368 -9.18 18.98 -6.51
N PRO A 369 -10.50 18.76 -6.40
CA PRO A 369 -11.50 19.68 -6.95
C PRO A 369 -11.53 20.99 -6.17
N GLY A 370 -11.42 22.12 -6.87
CA GLY A 370 -11.52 23.46 -6.27
C GLY A 370 -10.58 23.65 -5.08
N LEU A 371 -9.32 23.23 -5.21
CA LEU A 371 -8.33 23.32 -4.15
C LEU A 371 -8.07 24.78 -3.77
N VAL A 372 -8.17 25.08 -2.48
CA VAL A 372 -7.86 26.37 -1.88
C VAL A 372 -6.98 26.13 -0.65
N GLU A 373 -5.83 26.79 -0.62
CA GLU A 373 -4.96 26.81 0.55
C GLU A 373 -5.47 27.81 1.57
N ILE A 374 -5.66 27.37 2.82
CA ILE A 374 -6.22 28.15 3.92
C ILE A 374 -5.14 28.35 4.99
N ARG A 375 -4.61 29.57 5.09
CA ARG A 375 -3.66 29.95 6.15
C ARG A 375 -4.30 30.78 7.27
N GLN A 376 -5.45 31.37 7.00
CA GLN A 376 -6.19 32.26 7.90
C GLN A 376 -7.68 32.20 7.59
N SER A 377 -8.50 32.73 8.51
CA SER A 377 -9.95 32.85 8.32
C SER A 377 -10.26 33.65 7.06
N GLN A 378 -11.20 33.17 6.24
CA GLN A 378 -11.57 33.81 4.99
C GLN A 378 -12.96 33.44 4.52
N THR A 379 -13.50 34.23 3.59
CA THR A 379 -14.76 33.95 2.90
C THR A 379 -14.48 33.28 1.57
N LEU A 380 -15.22 32.22 1.24
CA LEU A 380 -15.16 31.53 -0.04
C LEU A 380 -16.54 31.49 -0.69
N SER A 381 -16.60 31.71 -1.99
CA SER A 381 -17.80 31.48 -2.78
C SER A 381 -17.94 29.99 -3.14
N ILE A 382 -19.15 29.44 -3.06
CA ILE A 382 -19.45 28.07 -3.47
C ILE A 382 -20.82 28.00 -4.15
N ARG A 383 -20.90 27.25 -5.25
CA ARG A 383 -22.14 27.03 -6.02
C ARG A 383 -22.79 25.69 -5.69
N GLU A 384 -24.09 25.58 -5.96
CA GLU A 384 -24.79 24.31 -5.85
C GLU A 384 -24.14 23.24 -6.75
N GLY A 385 -23.91 22.05 -6.21
CA GLY A 385 -23.21 20.95 -6.88
C GLY A 385 -21.67 21.06 -6.86
N GLN A 386 -21.11 22.20 -6.47
CA GLN A 386 -19.66 22.39 -6.43
C GLN A 386 -19.02 21.68 -5.23
N THR A 387 -17.78 21.21 -5.43
CA THR A 387 -16.89 20.74 -4.36
C THR A 387 -15.64 21.60 -4.34
N LEU A 388 -15.31 22.11 -3.15
CA LEU A 388 -14.05 22.78 -2.86
C LEU A 388 -13.21 21.90 -1.93
N THR A 389 -11.89 21.94 -2.11
CA THR A 389 -10.96 21.24 -1.23
C THR A 389 -10.15 22.27 -0.47
N LEU A 390 -10.32 22.31 0.83
CA LEU A 390 -9.65 23.24 1.73
C LEU A 390 -8.43 22.54 2.30
N TYR A 391 -7.24 23.03 1.98
CA TYR A 391 -6.00 22.51 2.54
C TYR A 391 -5.49 23.50 3.60
N PHE A 392 -5.19 23.00 4.80
CA PHE A 392 -4.70 23.77 5.94
C PHE A 392 -3.23 23.41 6.18
N PRO A 393 -2.27 24.13 5.59
CA PRO A 393 -0.86 23.77 5.72
C PRO A 393 -0.42 23.78 7.19
N PRO A 394 0.25 22.72 7.68
CA PRO A 394 0.74 22.71 9.04
C PRO A 394 1.87 23.72 9.23
N LYS A 395 2.02 24.23 10.46
CA LYS A 395 3.10 25.17 10.82
C LYS A 395 4.44 24.46 11.09
N SER A 396 4.40 23.14 11.28
CA SER A 396 5.54 22.27 11.64
C SER A 396 5.40 20.90 10.97
N CYS A 397 6.42 20.06 11.04
CA CYS A 397 6.33 18.64 10.62
C CYS A 397 5.57 17.74 11.62
N HIS A 398 4.74 18.38 12.47
CA HIS A 398 3.92 17.72 13.47
C HIS A 398 2.45 17.97 13.13
N ASN A 399 1.68 16.89 13.02
CA ASN A 399 0.25 16.95 12.80
C ASN A 399 -0.38 17.72 13.98
N PRO A 400 -1.24 18.71 13.73
CA PRO A 400 -1.98 19.36 14.80
C PRO A 400 -2.77 18.37 15.67
N ASP A 401 -2.56 18.41 16.99
CA ASP A 401 -3.37 17.64 17.94
C ASP A 401 -4.84 18.11 17.91
N GLY A 402 -5.76 17.15 18.07
CA GLY A 402 -7.16 17.45 18.31
C GLY A 402 -7.88 18.12 17.13
N ILE A 403 -7.55 17.73 15.89
CA ILE A 403 -8.25 18.19 14.69
C ILE A 403 -9.76 18.01 14.86
N ARG A 404 -10.50 19.12 14.83
CA ARG A 404 -11.95 19.15 14.96
C ARG A 404 -12.54 20.08 13.93
N LEU A 405 -13.65 19.64 13.35
CA LEU A 405 -14.46 20.44 12.44
C LEU A 405 -15.80 20.74 13.10
N GLN A 406 -16.01 22.01 13.46
CA GLN A 406 -17.33 22.48 13.88
C GLN A 406 -18.06 23.04 12.67
N ARG A 407 -19.34 22.68 12.54
CA ARG A 407 -20.19 23.05 11.40
C ARG A 407 -21.34 23.89 11.90
N GLN A 408 -21.51 25.06 11.33
CA GLN A 408 -22.66 25.93 11.54
C GLN A 408 -23.37 26.09 10.19
N ILE A 409 -24.28 25.16 9.91
CA ILE A 409 -25.02 25.09 8.66
C ILE A 409 -26.49 25.42 8.96
N PRO A 410 -27.01 26.56 8.46
CA PRO A 410 -28.41 26.93 8.66
C PRO A 410 -29.40 25.89 8.08
N PRO A 411 -30.61 25.77 8.66
CA PRO A 411 -31.69 24.97 8.07
C PRO A 411 -31.95 25.38 6.61
N GLY A 412 -32.06 24.39 5.72
CA GLY A 412 -32.26 24.61 4.27
C GLY A 412 -30.99 24.57 3.43
N ILE A 413 -29.81 24.70 4.04
CA ILE A 413 -28.52 24.47 3.35
C ILE A 413 -28.10 23.02 3.57
N ASN A 414 -27.88 22.29 2.48
CA ASN A 414 -27.34 20.95 2.49
C ASN A 414 -25.87 20.99 2.06
N ALA A 415 -24.97 21.17 3.03
CA ALA A 415 -23.53 21.10 2.82
C ALA A 415 -22.93 19.88 3.51
N GLN A 416 -22.07 19.16 2.80
CA GLN A 416 -21.35 18.00 3.32
C GLN A 416 -19.87 18.34 3.41
N ALA A 417 -19.25 18.00 4.54
CA ALA A 417 -17.82 18.14 4.73
C ALA A 417 -17.22 16.79 5.11
N ARG A 418 -16.08 16.44 4.51
CA ARG A 418 -15.33 15.22 4.81
C ARG A 418 -13.84 15.52 4.80
N PHE A 419 -13.11 14.88 5.71
CA PHE A 419 -11.66 14.88 5.61
C PHE A 419 -11.24 13.98 4.45
N VAL A 420 -10.35 14.50 3.60
CA VAL A 420 -9.51 13.68 2.73
C VAL A 420 -8.39 13.08 3.57
N ASP A 421 -7.86 13.90 4.47
CA ASP A 421 -6.86 13.56 5.47
C ASP A 421 -6.91 14.59 6.62
N GLY A 422 -6.00 14.52 7.61
CA GLY A 422 -6.03 15.40 8.79
C GLY A 422 -5.94 16.89 8.49
N GLU A 423 -5.36 17.28 7.35
CA GLU A 423 -5.06 18.68 6.99
C GLU A 423 -5.86 19.15 5.78
N THR A 424 -6.67 18.27 5.19
CA THR A 424 -7.37 18.52 3.93
C THR A 424 -8.83 18.15 4.05
N LEU A 425 -9.71 19.12 3.86
CA LEU A 425 -11.15 18.99 3.98
C LEU A 425 -11.83 19.23 2.64
N GLN A 426 -12.62 18.27 2.16
CA GLN A 426 -13.53 18.51 1.04
C GLN A 426 -14.89 18.97 1.54
N VAL A 427 -15.38 20.04 0.94
CA VAL A 427 -16.72 20.61 1.19
C VAL A 427 -17.50 20.58 -0.11
N THR A 428 -18.64 19.90 -0.09
CA THR A 428 -19.58 19.82 -1.22
C THR A 428 -20.88 20.49 -0.84
N LEU A 429 -21.31 21.48 -1.61
CA LEU A 429 -22.65 22.04 -1.48
C LEU A 429 -23.62 21.22 -2.35
N LYS A 430 -24.63 20.61 -1.74
CA LYS A 430 -25.64 19.80 -2.42
C LYS A 430 -26.83 20.62 -2.87
N SER A 431 -27.30 21.51 -2.01
CA SER A 431 -28.40 22.42 -2.29
C SER A 431 -28.40 23.56 -1.29
N ALA A 432 -28.81 24.76 -1.72
CA ALA A 432 -29.03 25.89 -0.81
C ALA A 432 -30.02 26.90 -1.39
N PRO A 433 -30.76 27.64 -0.53
CA PRO A 433 -31.50 28.81 -0.97
C PRO A 433 -30.54 29.90 -1.50
N PHE A 434 -31.01 30.65 -2.49
CA PHE A 434 -30.28 31.77 -3.09
C PHE A 434 -29.80 32.77 -2.04
N GLY A 435 -28.53 33.17 -2.09
CA GLY A 435 -27.93 34.14 -1.16
C GLY A 435 -27.69 33.62 0.26
N GLY A 436 -27.71 32.29 0.47
CA GLY A 436 -27.39 31.67 1.75
C GLY A 436 -25.91 31.75 2.12
N ALA A 437 -25.59 31.56 3.40
CA ALA A 437 -24.22 31.41 3.88
C ALA A 437 -24.12 30.38 5.02
N PHE A 438 -22.98 29.70 5.14
CA PHE A 438 -22.71 28.76 6.23
C PHE A 438 -21.25 28.87 6.67
N ASN A 439 -20.94 28.43 7.90
CA ASN A 439 -19.59 28.52 8.44
C ASN A 439 -19.04 27.15 8.81
N LEU A 440 -17.77 26.96 8.54
CA LEU A 440 -16.96 25.86 9.06
C LEU A 440 -15.86 26.45 9.94
N ARG A 441 -15.59 25.81 11.07
CA ARG A 441 -14.49 26.18 11.96
C ARG A 441 -13.56 24.99 12.12
N TYR A 442 -12.32 25.18 11.69
CA TYR A 442 -11.25 24.17 11.75
C TYR A 442 -10.34 24.45 12.95
N GLN A 443 -10.26 23.50 13.87
CA GLN A 443 -9.32 23.48 14.99
C GLN A 443 -8.14 22.58 14.61
N PRO A 444 -6.89 22.92 14.99
CA PRO A 444 -6.51 23.79 16.12
C PRO A 444 -6.18 25.25 15.79
N GLY A 445 -6.15 25.65 14.52
CA GLY A 445 -5.83 27.04 14.14
C GLY A 445 -6.93 28.06 14.42
N ASP A 446 -8.08 27.61 14.90
CA ASP A 446 -9.31 28.39 15.07
C ASP A 446 -9.78 29.12 13.79
N ILE A 447 -9.48 28.52 12.65
CA ILE A 447 -9.72 29.11 11.33
C ILE A 447 -11.21 29.00 11.02
N GLN A 448 -11.85 30.15 10.83
CA GLN A 448 -13.24 30.24 10.40
C GLN A 448 -13.30 30.46 8.89
N ILE A 449 -14.02 29.58 8.21
CA ILE A 449 -14.29 29.68 6.78
C ILE A 449 -15.78 29.94 6.61
N ARG A 450 -16.09 31.13 6.11
CA ARG A 450 -17.45 31.50 5.72
C ARG A 450 -17.65 31.14 4.26
N PHE A 451 -18.68 30.36 3.97
CA PHE A 451 -19.08 30.06 2.61
C PHE A 451 -20.28 30.91 2.23
N GLU A 452 -20.17 31.62 1.11
CA GLU A 452 -21.26 32.37 0.49
C GLU A 452 -21.77 31.59 -0.72
N VAL A 453 -23.09 31.39 -0.79
CA VAL A 453 -23.73 30.63 -1.86
C VAL A 453 -23.91 31.55 -3.05
N ASP A 454 -23.12 31.30 -4.08
CA ASP A 454 -23.21 31.99 -5.36
C ASP A 454 -24.44 31.51 -6.14
N SER A 455 -25.00 32.42 -6.94
CA SER A 455 -26.07 32.21 -7.93
C SER A 455 -25.82 31.08 -8.91
#